data_AF-A0A8T0Q8L2-F1
#
_entry.id   AF-A0A8T0Q8L2-F1
#
_cell.length_a   1.000
_cell.length_b   1.000
_cell.length_c   1.000
_cell.angle_alpha   90.00
_cell.angle_beta   90.00
_cell.angle_gamma   90.00
#
_symmetry.space_group_name_H-M   'P 1'
#
loop_
_entity.id
_entity.type
_entity.pdbx_description
1 polymer ?
#
loop_
_entity_poly.entity_id
_entity_poly.type
_entity_poly.pdbx_seq_one_letter_code
_entity_poly.pdbx_strand_id
1 'polypeptide(L)'
;MLVQHVFPEFSSHVGHLRAKAAWVAGQYAHIKFSDKNNFRKAMHCVIAGMRDAELPVRVDSVFALRSFVEACTDLDEIRPILPQLLDEFFKLMSEVENEDLVFTLETIVDRFGEEMAPYALGLCQSLAAAFWRCMASSEADEEAEDTSALAAVGCLRAISTILESISSLPHLYIQIEHTLLPILRKMLTSDGQDVYEEVLEIVSYMTFYSPSISLDMWSLWPLIMEALNDWAIDFFENILVPLDNYVSRGTEHFLTCKDPDYQHSLWKALSSIMADQNMEDSDIVPAPKLIEVFFQNCKGQVDHWVEPYLRLTIDRLRRTEKPYLKSLLLQAIANTLYYNPSLALQKLHTLGVATEIFNLWFVMLQQVKRSGQRANFKREYAKKVCCLGLTSLIGLPASHVPGEALERIFKSTLELLVAYKDQVAESKRQNEAAAEDLDGFDADEEEEEVESDKEMGLDDEDGDGANNFNPESFAEVRGFHREDSEDDSDDEFSDDEELQTPIDEVDPFIFFVETIQALQASDPGRFQNLMQTLDFHYQALASGVAQHAEERKTEIAKEKLEKTNAQ
;
A
#
# COMPACT_ATOMS: atom_id res chain seq x y z
N MET A 1 -43.52 17.06 3.63
CA MET A 1 -43.55 15.99 4.65
C MET A 1 -42.57 16.27 5.78
N LEU A 2 -41.24 16.28 5.56
CA LEU A 2 -40.23 16.55 6.62
C LEU A 2 -40.50 17.84 7.41
N VAL A 3 -40.65 18.97 6.73
CA VAL A 3 -40.88 20.28 7.36
C VAL A 3 -42.18 20.34 8.16
N GLN A 4 -43.23 19.65 7.71
CA GLN A 4 -44.57 19.72 8.31
C GLN A 4 -44.79 18.72 9.44
N HIS A 5 -44.16 17.54 9.37
CA HIS A 5 -44.45 16.42 10.28
C HIS A 5 -43.24 15.93 11.08
N VAL A 6 -42.00 16.17 10.63
CA VAL A 6 -40.80 15.66 11.31
C VAL A 6 -40.12 16.77 12.10
N PHE A 7 -39.98 17.97 11.53
CA PHE A 7 -39.33 19.11 12.21
C PHE A 7 -40.01 19.53 13.52
N PRO A 8 -41.35 19.56 13.64
CA PRO A 8 -42.01 19.88 14.91
C PRO A 8 -41.72 18.86 16.02
N GLU A 9 -41.50 17.59 15.65
CA GLU A 9 -41.35 16.49 16.60
C GLU A 9 -39.99 16.50 17.32
N PHE A 10 -38.97 17.16 16.76
CA PHE A 10 -37.70 17.41 17.47
C PHE A 10 -37.87 18.23 18.76
N SER A 11 -38.94 19.01 18.87
CA SER A 11 -39.27 19.78 20.09
C SER A 11 -40.37 19.12 20.94
N SER A 12 -40.70 17.86 20.65
CA SER A 12 -41.73 17.13 21.39
C SER A 12 -41.30 16.87 22.84
N HIS A 13 -42.27 16.85 23.77
CA HIS A 13 -42.00 16.57 25.17
C HIS A 13 -41.69 15.09 25.42
N VAL A 14 -41.99 14.22 24.44
CA VAL A 14 -41.77 12.77 24.50
C VAL A 14 -40.49 12.44 23.76
N GLY A 15 -39.46 11.90 24.43
CA GLY A 15 -38.18 11.66 23.75
C GLY A 15 -38.22 10.54 22.72
N HIS A 16 -39.08 9.53 22.83
CA HIS A 16 -39.26 8.57 21.73
C HIS A 16 -39.69 9.22 20.41
N LEU A 17 -40.49 10.31 20.46
CA LEU A 17 -40.86 11.06 19.27
C LEU A 17 -39.69 11.88 18.74
N ARG A 18 -38.87 12.48 19.63
CA ARG A 18 -37.64 13.18 19.24
C ARG A 18 -36.63 12.22 18.58
N ALA A 19 -36.42 11.04 19.16
CA ALA A 19 -35.52 10.00 18.62
C ALA A 19 -35.96 9.56 17.22
N LYS A 20 -37.26 9.25 17.05
CA LYS A 20 -37.80 8.90 15.72
C LYS A 20 -37.77 10.06 14.73
N ALA A 21 -37.91 11.30 15.19
CA ALA A 21 -37.73 12.46 14.33
C ALA A 21 -36.28 12.54 13.80
N ALA A 22 -35.29 12.29 14.65
CA ALA A 22 -33.88 12.23 14.27
C ALA A 22 -33.62 11.10 13.27
N TRP A 23 -34.06 9.87 13.58
CA TRP A 23 -33.90 8.72 12.70
C TRP A 23 -34.53 8.95 11.31
N VAL A 24 -35.78 9.41 11.26
CA VAL A 24 -36.46 9.71 9.97
C VAL A 24 -35.72 10.81 9.21
N ALA A 25 -35.20 11.84 9.89
CA ALA A 25 -34.43 12.88 9.21
C ALA A 25 -33.18 12.32 8.54
N GLY A 26 -32.45 11.40 9.19
CA GLY A 26 -31.28 10.74 8.62
C GLY A 26 -31.60 9.91 7.36
N GLN A 27 -32.70 9.14 7.37
CA GLN A 27 -33.12 8.33 6.22
C GLN A 27 -33.41 9.16 4.95
N TYR A 28 -33.74 10.44 5.12
CA TYR A 28 -34.02 11.37 4.03
C TYR A 28 -32.88 12.38 3.82
N ALA A 29 -31.68 12.16 4.35
CA ALA A 29 -30.56 13.09 4.19
C ALA A 29 -30.13 13.25 2.71
N HIS A 30 -30.20 12.19 1.90
CA HIS A 30 -29.77 12.18 0.49
C HIS A 30 -30.82 12.69 -0.51
N ILE A 31 -31.98 13.17 -0.07
CA ILE A 31 -32.99 13.68 -1.02
C ILE A 31 -32.55 15.03 -1.60
N LYS A 32 -32.96 15.33 -2.83
CA LYS A 32 -32.81 16.69 -3.39
C LYS A 32 -33.74 17.66 -2.66
N PHE A 33 -33.20 18.45 -1.73
CA PHE A 33 -33.95 19.50 -1.04
C PHE A 33 -34.19 20.69 -1.97
N SER A 34 -35.46 21.05 -2.19
CA SER A 34 -35.81 22.24 -2.98
C SER A 34 -35.34 23.56 -2.34
N ASP A 35 -35.14 23.58 -1.02
CA ASP A 35 -34.57 24.70 -0.29
C ASP A 35 -33.44 24.17 0.62
N LYS A 36 -32.21 24.59 0.33
CA LYS A 36 -31.00 24.20 1.05
C LYS A 36 -31.08 24.54 2.55
N ASN A 37 -31.87 25.55 2.94
CA ASN A 37 -32.05 25.88 4.35
C ASN A 37 -32.79 24.79 5.14
N ASN A 38 -33.61 23.98 4.47
CA ASN A 38 -34.27 22.86 5.15
C ASN A 38 -33.29 21.73 5.48
N PHE A 39 -32.30 21.48 4.62
CA PHE A 39 -31.20 20.56 4.92
C PHE A 39 -30.42 21.03 6.14
N ARG A 40 -29.96 22.30 6.13
CA ARG A 40 -29.25 22.93 7.26
C ARG A 40 -30.05 22.86 8.56
N LYS A 41 -31.35 23.14 8.49
CA LYS A 41 -32.24 23.09 9.64
C LYS A 41 -32.40 21.67 10.19
N ALA A 42 -32.55 20.67 9.32
CA ALA A 42 -32.61 19.26 9.73
C ALA A 42 -31.31 18.83 10.42
N MET A 43 -30.17 19.18 9.81
CA MET A 43 -28.84 18.91 10.36
C MET A 43 -28.65 19.55 11.74
N HIS A 44 -28.98 20.83 11.90
CA HIS A 44 -28.93 21.51 13.20
C HIS A 44 -29.87 20.89 14.25
N CYS A 45 -31.05 20.42 13.85
CA CYS A 45 -31.96 19.70 14.76
C CYS A 45 -31.35 18.36 15.22
N VAL A 46 -30.70 17.63 14.33
CA VAL A 46 -30.00 16.38 14.65
C VAL A 46 -28.82 16.64 15.59
N ILE A 47 -27.99 17.64 15.29
CA ILE A 47 -26.86 18.07 16.15
C ILE A 47 -27.35 18.48 17.55
N ALA A 48 -28.46 19.21 17.64
CA ALA A 48 -29.05 19.58 18.93
C ALA A 48 -29.52 18.35 19.72
N GLY A 49 -30.03 17.32 19.02
CA GLY A 49 -30.47 16.05 19.63
C GLY A 49 -29.34 15.23 20.24
N MET A 50 -28.09 15.42 19.83
CA MET A 50 -26.93 14.78 20.48
C MET A 50 -26.76 15.21 21.94
N ARG A 51 -27.28 16.39 22.32
CA ARG A 51 -27.24 16.93 23.68
C ARG A 51 -28.53 16.72 24.46
N ASP A 52 -29.42 15.86 23.97
CA ASP A 52 -30.69 15.57 24.63
C ASP A 52 -30.47 14.86 25.97
N ALA A 53 -31.41 15.03 26.90
CA ALA A 53 -31.36 14.36 28.20
C ALA A 53 -31.66 12.86 28.10
N GLU A 54 -32.38 12.43 27.06
CA GLU A 54 -32.76 11.04 26.85
C GLU A 54 -31.78 10.32 25.93
N LEU A 55 -31.20 9.22 26.43
CA LEU A 55 -30.22 8.40 25.73
C LEU A 55 -30.65 7.97 24.31
N PRO A 56 -31.89 7.49 24.07
CA PRO A 56 -32.30 7.06 22.73
C PRO A 56 -32.29 8.18 21.70
N VAL A 57 -32.56 9.42 22.13
CA VAL A 57 -32.52 10.59 21.23
C VAL A 57 -31.09 10.87 20.80
N ARG A 58 -30.15 10.84 21.76
CA ARG A 58 -28.74 11.08 21.47
C ARG A 58 -28.16 10.05 20.49
N VAL A 59 -28.51 8.77 20.67
CA VAL A 59 -28.04 7.67 19.80
C VAL A 59 -28.63 7.78 18.39
N ASP A 60 -29.96 7.90 18.26
CA ASP A 60 -30.61 8.06 16.93
C ASP A 60 -30.15 9.36 16.23
N SER A 61 -29.81 10.40 16.98
CA SER A 61 -29.21 11.63 16.45
C SER A 61 -27.81 11.42 15.90
N VAL A 62 -26.97 10.62 16.55
CA VAL A 62 -25.65 10.28 16.02
C VAL A 62 -25.78 9.51 14.71
N PHE A 63 -26.64 8.49 14.65
CA PHE A 63 -26.80 7.71 13.42
C PHE A 63 -27.36 8.56 12.27
N ALA A 64 -28.29 9.46 12.57
CA ALA A 64 -28.78 10.39 11.56
C ALA A 64 -27.68 11.34 11.09
N LEU A 65 -26.79 11.79 11.98
CA LEU A 65 -25.69 12.68 11.65
C LEU A 65 -24.76 12.07 10.60
N ARG A 66 -24.48 10.76 10.67
CA ARG A 66 -23.72 10.03 9.65
C ARG A 66 -24.24 10.33 8.24
N SER A 67 -25.52 10.06 8.00
CA SER A 67 -26.15 10.27 6.68
C SER A 67 -26.14 11.74 6.26
N PHE A 68 -26.24 12.67 7.22
CA PHE A 68 -26.12 14.11 6.92
C PHE A 68 -24.69 14.50 6.53
N VAL A 69 -23.67 13.95 7.17
CA VAL A 69 -22.26 14.22 6.84
C VAL A 69 -21.90 13.63 5.48
N GLU A 70 -22.36 12.41 5.17
CA GLU A 70 -22.19 11.77 3.86
C GLU A 70 -22.88 12.58 2.74
N ALA A 71 -24.09 13.08 2.99
CA ALA A 71 -24.87 13.88 2.04
C ALA A 71 -24.42 15.35 1.93
N CYS A 72 -23.57 15.83 2.85
CA CYS A 72 -23.14 17.21 2.89
C CYS A 72 -22.06 17.48 1.84
N THR A 73 -22.33 18.44 0.96
CA THR A 73 -21.38 18.93 -0.06
C THR A 73 -20.51 20.07 0.45
N ASP A 74 -20.94 20.79 1.50
CA ASP A 74 -20.27 21.97 2.04
C ASP A 74 -19.99 21.76 3.54
N LEU A 75 -18.76 21.32 3.84
CA LEU A 75 -18.34 20.99 5.19
C LEU A 75 -18.12 22.23 6.07
N ASP A 76 -18.04 23.44 5.50
CA ASP A 76 -17.75 24.69 6.23
C ASP A 76 -18.76 25.01 7.33
N GLU A 77 -19.97 24.46 7.25
CA GLU A 77 -20.99 24.61 8.29
C GLU A 77 -20.74 23.75 9.52
N ILE A 78 -20.06 22.62 9.35
CA ILE A 78 -19.79 21.65 10.42
C ILE A 78 -18.43 21.93 11.07
N ARG A 79 -17.44 22.43 10.31
CA ARG A 79 -16.09 22.77 10.83
C ARG A 79 -16.10 23.55 12.16
N PRO A 80 -16.91 24.62 12.34
CA PRO A 80 -16.88 25.42 13.57
C PRO A 80 -17.44 24.69 14.79
N ILE A 81 -18.28 23.68 14.57
CA ILE A 81 -18.95 22.90 15.62
C ILE A 81 -18.32 21.53 15.82
N LEU A 82 -17.40 21.11 14.95
CA LEU A 82 -16.71 19.83 14.98
C LEU A 82 -16.14 19.46 16.36
N PRO A 83 -15.35 20.33 17.05
CA PRO A 83 -14.90 20.03 18.42
C PRO A 83 -16.02 19.71 19.40
N GLN A 84 -17.17 20.39 19.27
CA GLN A 84 -18.30 20.15 20.16
C GLN A 84 -19.05 18.86 19.80
N LEU A 85 -19.07 18.49 18.52
CA LEU A 85 -19.62 17.21 18.08
C LEU A 85 -18.78 16.06 18.62
N LEU A 86 -17.46 16.12 18.43
CA LEU A 86 -16.52 15.10 18.90
C LEU A 86 -16.59 14.93 20.43
N ASP A 87 -16.69 16.02 21.21
CA ASP A 87 -16.87 15.94 22.67
C ASP A 87 -18.16 15.20 23.08
N GLU A 88 -19.28 15.45 22.39
CA GLU A 88 -20.53 14.72 22.65
C GLU A 88 -20.47 13.26 22.18
N PHE A 89 -19.79 12.98 21.06
CA PHE A 89 -19.49 11.61 20.62
C PHE A 89 -18.68 10.85 21.67
N PHE A 90 -17.64 11.46 22.25
CA PHE A 90 -16.83 10.81 23.28
C PHE A 90 -17.64 10.46 24.53
N LYS A 91 -18.52 11.36 24.97
CA LYS A 91 -19.43 11.07 26.09
C LYS A 91 -20.34 9.90 25.76
N LEU A 92 -20.95 9.90 24.56
CA LEU A 92 -21.81 8.81 24.10
C LEU A 92 -21.10 7.47 24.01
N MET A 93 -19.91 7.41 23.40
CA MET A 93 -19.09 6.19 23.32
C MET A 93 -18.65 5.70 24.71
N SER A 94 -18.46 6.62 25.67
CA SER A 94 -18.15 6.22 27.05
C SER A 94 -19.38 5.64 27.78
N GLU A 95 -20.59 6.03 27.40
CA GLU A 95 -21.84 5.64 28.06
C GLU A 95 -22.56 4.46 27.38
N VAL A 96 -22.35 4.25 26.07
CA VAL A 96 -23.05 3.26 25.26
C VAL A 96 -22.07 2.41 24.46
N GLU A 97 -22.19 1.10 24.60
CA GLU A 97 -21.51 0.11 23.77
C GLU A 97 -22.40 -0.17 22.54
N ASN A 98 -22.13 0.53 21.44
CA ASN A 98 -22.87 0.34 20.19
C ASN A 98 -21.92 0.55 19.00
N GLU A 99 -21.92 -0.42 18.10
CA GLU A 99 -21.06 -0.49 16.92
C GLU A 99 -21.33 0.63 15.90
N ASP A 100 -22.60 0.96 15.67
CA ASP A 100 -23.01 2.02 14.74
C ASP A 100 -22.45 3.40 15.14
N LEU A 101 -22.18 3.62 16.44
CA LEU A 101 -21.49 4.84 16.91
C LEU A 101 -20.05 4.89 16.41
N VAL A 102 -19.37 3.75 16.39
CA VAL A 102 -17.97 3.64 15.94
C VAL A 102 -17.89 3.85 14.43
N PHE A 103 -18.77 3.21 13.65
CA PHE A 103 -18.86 3.45 12.21
C PHE A 103 -19.19 4.90 11.87
N THR A 104 -20.07 5.54 12.65
CA THR A 104 -20.37 6.96 12.42
C THR A 104 -19.13 7.84 12.65
N LEU A 105 -18.31 7.51 13.66
CA LEU A 105 -17.08 8.23 13.91
C LEU A 105 -16.08 8.05 12.77
N GLU A 106 -15.93 6.83 12.27
CA GLU A 106 -15.09 6.50 11.10
C GLU A 106 -15.46 7.39 9.90
N THR A 107 -16.75 7.44 9.53
CA THR A 107 -17.25 8.28 8.44
C THR A 107 -16.99 9.78 8.68
N ILE A 108 -17.08 10.25 9.92
CA ILE A 108 -16.77 11.64 10.25
C ILE A 108 -15.26 11.89 10.07
N VAL A 109 -14.41 11.01 10.60
CA VAL A 109 -12.95 11.16 10.49
C VAL A 109 -12.51 11.20 9.03
N ASP A 110 -13.01 10.28 8.22
CA ASP A 110 -12.78 10.21 6.78
C ASP A 110 -13.09 11.54 6.07
N ARG A 111 -14.24 12.15 6.37
CA ARG A 111 -14.69 13.39 5.68
C ARG A 111 -13.97 14.67 6.11
N PHE A 112 -13.40 14.72 7.31
CA PHE A 112 -12.75 15.93 7.83
C PHE A 112 -11.21 15.88 7.76
N GLY A 113 -10.61 14.73 7.41
CA GLY A 113 -9.19 14.60 7.07
C GLY A 113 -8.24 15.33 8.03
N GLU A 114 -7.44 16.26 7.52
CA GLU A 114 -6.41 17.00 8.29
C GLU A 114 -6.96 17.77 9.51
N GLU A 115 -8.25 18.14 9.52
CA GLU A 115 -8.88 18.83 10.65
C GLU A 115 -9.02 17.93 11.88
N MET A 116 -8.86 16.61 11.72
CA MET A 116 -8.86 15.63 12.81
C MET A 116 -7.56 15.64 13.62
N ALA A 117 -6.48 16.21 13.09
CA ALA A 117 -5.17 16.23 13.71
C ALA A 117 -5.14 16.68 15.19
N PRO A 118 -5.84 17.76 15.61
CA PRO A 118 -5.84 18.20 17.01
C PRO A 118 -6.56 17.24 17.94
N TYR A 119 -7.44 16.38 17.41
CA TYR A 119 -8.30 15.47 18.18
C TYR A 119 -7.84 14.01 18.11
N ALA A 120 -6.98 13.65 17.15
CA ALA A 120 -6.53 12.29 16.88
C ALA A 120 -6.06 11.54 18.13
N LEU A 121 -5.24 12.19 18.98
CA LEU A 121 -4.77 11.56 20.22
C LEU A 121 -5.93 11.21 21.17
N GLY A 122 -6.89 12.12 21.37
CA GLY A 122 -8.06 11.89 22.21
C GLY A 122 -9.01 10.85 21.61
N LEU A 123 -9.12 10.81 20.28
CA LEU A 123 -9.88 9.80 19.54
C LEU A 123 -9.29 8.41 19.77
N CYS A 124 -7.98 8.22 19.53
CA CYS A 124 -7.31 6.95 19.75
C CYS A 124 -7.39 6.51 21.23
N GLN A 125 -7.31 7.42 22.19
CA GLN A 125 -7.46 7.10 23.63
C GLN A 125 -8.86 6.59 23.96
N SER A 126 -9.89 7.24 23.42
CA SER A 126 -11.29 6.87 23.67
C SER A 126 -11.63 5.53 23.01
N LEU A 127 -11.18 5.32 21.77
CA LEU A 127 -11.37 4.07 21.03
C LEU A 127 -10.58 2.92 21.66
N ALA A 128 -9.34 3.14 22.11
CA ALA A 128 -8.56 2.15 22.86
C ALA A 128 -9.28 1.75 24.17
N ALA A 129 -9.87 2.72 24.89
CA ALA A 129 -10.64 2.43 26.09
C ALA A 129 -11.95 1.68 25.79
N ALA A 130 -12.61 1.98 24.66
CA ALA A 130 -13.78 1.22 24.20
C ALA A 130 -13.39 -0.22 23.85
N PHE A 131 -12.31 -0.41 23.09
CA PHE A 131 -11.75 -1.73 22.76
C PHE A 131 -11.50 -2.59 24.00
N TRP A 132 -10.83 -2.05 25.03
CA TRP A 132 -10.57 -2.80 26.26
C TRP A 132 -11.84 -3.16 27.04
N ARG A 133 -12.90 -2.34 26.95
CA ARG A 133 -14.20 -2.67 27.54
C ARG A 133 -14.88 -3.81 26.80
N CYS A 134 -14.89 -3.75 25.46
CA CYS A 134 -15.41 -4.84 24.61
C CYS A 134 -14.67 -6.17 24.86
N MET A 135 -13.36 -6.13 25.09
CA MET A 135 -12.61 -7.34 25.45
C MET A 135 -13.00 -7.87 26.84
N ALA A 136 -13.18 -6.99 27.82
CA ALA A 136 -13.57 -7.39 29.18
C ALA A 136 -15.00 -7.93 29.27
N SER A 137 -15.92 -7.45 28.42
CA SER A 137 -17.29 -7.97 28.34
C SER A 137 -17.35 -9.33 27.66
N SER A 138 -16.56 -9.55 26.60
CA SER A 138 -16.43 -10.84 25.92
C SER A 138 -15.92 -11.94 26.87
N GLU A 139 -14.92 -11.64 27.72
CA GLU A 139 -14.42 -12.60 28.72
C GLU A 139 -15.45 -12.95 29.82
N ALA A 140 -16.52 -12.16 29.99
CA ALA A 140 -17.47 -12.29 31.09
C ALA A 140 -18.82 -12.93 30.71
N ASP A 141 -19.20 -12.93 29.42
CA ASP A 141 -20.52 -13.40 28.95
C ASP A 141 -20.44 -14.09 27.58
N GLU A 142 -20.45 -15.43 27.57
CA GLU A 142 -20.35 -16.28 26.37
C GLU A 142 -21.51 -16.06 25.36
N GLU A 143 -22.66 -15.50 25.77
CA GLU A 143 -23.78 -15.20 24.85
C GLU A 143 -23.63 -13.83 24.14
N ALA A 144 -22.71 -12.96 24.60
CA ALA A 144 -22.46 -11.63 24.04
C ALA A 144 -21.17 -11.56 23.19
N GLU A 145 -20.50 -12.70 22.98
CA GLU A 145 -19.18 -12.80 22.35
C GLU A 145 -19.18 -12.22 20.93
N ASP A 146 -20.15 -12.60 20.08
CA ASP A 146 -20.23 -12.15 18.68
C ASP A 146 -20.43 -10.63 18.53
N THR A 147 -21.26 -10.02 19.38
CA THR A 147 -21.53 -8.57 19.32
C THR A 147 -20.35 -7.76 19.85
N SER A 148 -19.64 -8.30 20.85
CA SER A 148 -18.49 -7.65 21.47
C SER A 148 -17.24 -7.72 20.59
N ALA A 149 -17.02 -8.83 19.89
CA ALA A 149 -15.93 -9.00 18.94
C ALA A 149 -16.05 -8.04 17.75
N LEU A 150 -17.25 -7.93 17.17
CA LEU A 150 -17.53 -7.02 16.07
C LEU A 150 -17.30 -5.54 16.46
N ALA A 151 -17.73 -5.15 17.67
CA ALA A 151 -17.46 -3.81 18.20
C ALA A 151 -15.95 -3.56 18.42
N ALA A 152 -15.18 -4.58 18.82
CA ALA A 152 -13.73 -4.48 18.98
C ALA A 152 -13.03 -4.28 17.62
N VAL A 153 -13.45 -5.02 16.58
CA VAL A 153 -12.99 -4.83 15.19
C VAL A 153 -13.28 -3.41 14.72
N GLY A 154 -14.52 -2.93 14.91
CA GLY A 154 -14.90 -1.56 14.55
C GLY A 154 -14.03 -0.50 15.25
N CYS A 155 -13.67 -0.71 16.52
CA CYS A 155 -12.77 0.21 17.23
C CYS A 155 -11.38 0.28 16.60
N LEU A 156 -10.83 -0.85 16.16
CA LEU A 156 -9.51 -0.90 15.52
C LEU A 156 -9.56 -0.29 14.11
N ARG A 157 -10.60 -0.55 13.32
CA ARG A 157 -10.81 0.09 12.01
C ARG A 157 -10.92 1.61 12.13
N ALA A 158 -11.71 2.10 13.08
CA ALA A 158 -11.78 3.53 13.34
C ALA A 158 -10.42 4.12 13.75
N ILE A 159 -9.58 3.37 14.50
CA ILE A 159 -8.19 3.77 14.78
C ILE A 159 -7.36 3.82 13.49
N SER A 160 -7.46 2.81 12.61
CA SER A 160 -6.80 2.81 11.29
C SER A 160 -7.17 4.05 10.47
N THR A 161 -8.46 4.37 10.32
CA THR A 161 -8.93 5.57 9.60
C THR A 161 -8.40 6.87 10.22
N ILE A 162 -8.32 6.95 11.55
CA ILE A 162 -7.69 8.11 12.21
C ILE A 162 -6.22 8.19 11.85
N LEU A 163 -5.48 7.08 11.90
CA LEU A 163 -4.07 7.05 11.54
C LEU A 163 -3.86 7.45 10.07
N GLU A 164 -4.72 7.01 9.17
CA GLU A 164 -4.69 7.40 7.75
C GLU A 164 -4.96 8.91 7.58
N SER A 165 -5.98 9.45 8.25
CA SER A 165 -6.35 10.89 8.19
C SER A 165 -5.23 11.84 8.65
N ILE A 166 -4.29 11.35 9.46
CA ILE A 166 -3.14 12.12 9.98
C ILE A 166 -1.81 11.72 9.33
N SER A 167 -1.85 11.00 8.21
CA SER A 167 -0.67 10.56 7.45
C SER A 167 0.31 11.68 7.11
N SER A 168 -0.19 12.91 6.90
CA SER A 168 0.63 14.11 6.65
C SER A 168 1.34 14.67 7.90
N LEU A 169 1.05 14.14 9.09
CA LEU A 169 1.55 14.65 10.39
C LEU A 169 2.32 13.59 11.22
N PRO A 170 3.54 13.20 10.81
CA PRO A 170 4.35 12.17 11.46
C PRO A 170 4.54 12.32 12.99
N HIS A 171 4.59 13.54 13.49
CA HIS A 171 4.83 13.83 14.91
C HIS A 171 3.68 13.38 15.85
N LEU A 172 2.47 13.15 15.32
CA LEU A 172 1.33 12.66 16.09
C LEU A 172 1.44 11.17 16.40
N TYR A 173 2.01 10.38 15.49
CA TYR A 173 2.21 8.93 15.67
C TYR A 173 3.01 8.61 16.94
N ILE A 174 4.04 9.42 17.25
CA ILE A 174 4.84 9.25 18.48
C ILE A 174 3.98 9.37 19.75
N GLN A 175 3.00 10.27 19.75
CA GLN A 175 2.11 10.47 20.90
C GLN A 175 1.06 9.36 21.00
N ILE A 176 0.53 8.93 19.86
CA ILE A 176 -0.48 7.88 19.76
C ILE A 176 0.12 6.51 20.11
N GLU A 177 1.41 6.28 19.82
CA GLU A 177 2.14 5.04 20.10
C GLU A 177 1.91 4.52 21.51
N HIS A 178 2.06 5.39 22.53
CA HIS A 178 1.89 5.00 23.93
C HIS A 178 0.49 4.47 24.26
N THR A 179 -0.52 4.93 23.52
CA THR A 179 -1.92 4.51 23.70
C THR A 179 -2.18 3.16 23.02
N LEU A 180 -1.64 2.95 21.82
CA LEU A 180 -1.91 1.75 21.02
C LEU A 180 -1.00 0.57 21.38
N LEU A 181 0.24 0.82 21.79
CA LEU A 181 1.23 -0.22 22.06
C LEU A 181 0.75 -1.37 22.97
N PRO A 182 0.00 -1.13 24.07
CA PRO A 182 -0.53 -2.22 24.89
C PRO A 182 -1.52 -3.12 24.13
N ILE A 183 -2.34 -2.55 23.24
CA ILE A 183 -3.27 -3.30 22.39
C ILE A 183 -2.47 -4.15 21.41
N LEU A 184 -1.53 -3.53 20.69
CA LEU A 184 -0.68 -4.20 19.71
C LEU A 184 0.09 -5.38 20.33
N ARG A 185 0.67 -5.20 21.52
CA ARG A 185 1.40 -6.26 22.22
C ARG A 185 0.52 -7.45 22.61
N LYS A 186 -0.72 -7.22 23.05
CA LYS A 186 -1.62 -8.32 23.45
C LYS A 186 -2.19 -9.02 22.21
N MET A 187 -2.66 -8.24 21.23
CA MET A 187 -3.40 -8.76 20.08
C MET A 187 -2.51 -9.35 18.97
N LEU A 188 -1.20 -9.09 18.98
CA LEU A 188 -0.26 -9.83 18.12
C LEU A 188 0.04 -11.26 18.60
N THR A 189 -0.59 -11.71 19.69
CA THR A 189 -0.47 -13.09 20.19
C THR A 189 -1.72 -13.90 19.80
N SER A 190 -1.79 -15.17 20.23
CA SER A 190 -2.98 -16.01 20.03
C SER A 190 -4.27 -15.41 20.64
N ASP A 191 -4.16 -14.44 21.54
CA ASP A 191 -5.31 -13.76 22.13
C ASP A 191 -6.03 -12.81 21.15
N GLY A 192 -5.42 -12.47 20.01
CA GLY A 192 -5.96 -11.51 19.04
C GLY A 192 -6.21 -12.09 17.65
N GLN A 193 -6.42 -13.40 17.52
CA GLN A 193 -6.63 -14.05 16.21
C GLN A 193 -7.76 -13.40 15.39
N ASP A 194 -8.88 -13.06 16.04
CA ASP A 194 -10.06 -12.50 15.38
C ASP A 194 -9.90 -11.04 14.92
N VAL A 195 -8.87 -10.34 15.40
CA VAL A 195 -8.59 -8.92 15.11
C VAL A 195 -7.18 -8.71 14.54
N TYR A 196 -6.52 -9.79 14.14
CA TYR A 196 -5.09 -9.77 13.83
C TYR A 196 -4.78 -8.93 12.59
N GLU A 197 -5.69 -8.94 11.61
CA GLU A 197 -5.59 -8.12 10.40
C GLU A 197 -5.61 -6.63 10.70
N GLU A 198 -6.61 -6.16 11.46
CA GLU A 198 -6.72 -4.75 11.86
C GLU A 198 -5.50 -4.32 12.72
N VAL A 199 -4.98 -5.22 13.55
CA VAL A 199 -3.79 -4.95 14.36
C VAL A 199 -2.54 -4.79 13.49
N LEU A 200 -2.36 -5.65 12.48
CA LEU A 200 -1.24 -5.54 11.54
C LEU A 200 -1.33 -4.27 10.69
N GLU A 201 -2.54 -3.85 10.31
CA GLU A 201 -2.78 -2.59 9.61
C GLU A 201 -2.32 -1.40 10.47
N ILE A 202 -2.71 -1.34 11.74
CA ILE A 202 -2.24 -0.32 12.68
C ILE A 202 -0.70 -0.35 12.82
N VAL A 203 -0.09 -1.53 12.97
CA VAL A 203 1.38 -1.65 13.02
C VAL A 203 2.00 -1.09 11.75
N SER A 204 1.37 -1.30 10.59
CA SER A 204 1.83 -0.83 9.30
C SER A 204 1.83 0.68 9.20
N TYR A 205 0.74 1.34 9.60
CA TYR A 205 0.68 2.80 9.69
C TYR A 205 1.73 3.37 10.66
N MET A 206 1.83 2.78 11.85
CA MET A 206 2.79 3.21 12.87
C MET A 206 4.24 3.05 12.42
N THR A 207 4.54 1.99 11.67
CA THR A 207 5.90 1.73 11.14
C THR A 207 6.20 2.48 9.86
N PHE A 208 5.20 2.93 9.10
CA PHE A 208 5.40 3.66 7.84
C PHE A 208 5.43 5.19 8.02
N TYR A 209 4.45 5.77 8.71
CA TYR A 209 4.31 7.24 8.81
C TYR A 209 5.09 7.87 9.96
N SER A 210 5.41 7.12 11.03
CA SER A 210 6.21 7.65 12.14
C SER A 210 7.60 8.09 11.66
N PRO A 211 8.21 9.21 12.12
CA PRO A 211 9.52 9.66 11.66
C PRO A 211 10.65 8.63 11.82
N SER A 212 10.54 7.79 12.84
CA SER A 212 11.48 6.71 13.12
C SER A 212 10.77 5.59 13.88
N ILE A 213 11.16 4.34 13.63
CA ILE A 213 10.60 3.20 14.36
C ILE A 213 11.21 3.14 15.77
N SER A 214 10.38 3.28 16.80
CA SER A 214 10.80 3.25 18.19
C SER A 214 11.21 1.84 18.64
N LEU A 215 11.99 1.75 19.73
CA LEU A 215 12.34 0.44 20.34
C LEU A 215 11.11 -0.30 20.87
N ASP A 216 10.07 0.44 21.26
CA ASP A 216 8.81 -0.14 21.70
C ASP A 216 8.08 -0.80 20.53
N MET A 217 8.05 -0.18 19.35
CA MET A 217 7.53 -0.81 18.14
C MET A 217 8.38 -2.02 17.73
N TRP A 218 9.72 -1.93 17.78
CA TRP A 218 10.60 -3.08 17.54
C TRP A 218 10.37 -4.27 18.49
N SER A 219 9.76 -4.06 19.66
CA SER A 219 9.36 -5.15 20.57
C SER A 219 8.21 -6.00 20.02
N LEU A 220 7.50 -5.54 18.99
CA LEU A 220 6.41 -6.27 18.33
C LEU A 220 6.93 -7.28 17.30
N TRP A 221 8.12 -7.07 16.74
CA TRP A 221 8.69 -7.97 15.73
C TRP A 221 8.74 -9.44 16.21
N PRO A 222 9.26 -9.77 17.42
CA PRO A 222 9.26 -11.15 17.88
C PRO A 222 7.87 -11.78 17.95
N LEU A 223 6.84 -11.01 18.29
CA LEU A 223 5.45 -11.48 18.37
C LEU A 223 4.93 -11.84 16.98
N ILE A 224 5.13 -10.95 16.00
CA ILE A 224 4.77 -11.19 14.59
C ILE A 224 5.45 -12.45 14.06
N MET A 225 6.75 -12.62 14.36
CA MET A 225 7.51 -13.77 13.89
C MET A 225 7.12 -15.07 14.59
N GLU A 226 6.72 -15.01 15.86
CA GLU A 226 6.19 -16.17 16.58
C GLU A 226 4.82 -16.57 16.02
N ALA A 227 3.91 -15.62 15.85
CA ALA A 227 2.59 -15.83 15.27
C ALA A 227 2.70 -16.43 13.85
N LEU A 228 3.54 -15.86 12.99
CA LEU A 228 3.78 -16.36 11.62
C LEU A 228 4.27 -17.82 11.59
N ASN A 229 5.05 -18.24 12.59
CA ASN A 229 5.57 -19.61 12.66
C ASN A 229 4.58 -20.62 13.26
N ASP A 230 3.57 -20.17 13.99
CA ASP A 230 2.69 -21.04 14.78
C ASP A 230 1.29 -21.17 14.17
N TRP A 231 0.61 -20.04 13.91
CA TRP A 231 -0.80 -20.04 13.51
C TRP A 231 -1.17 -18.99 12.45
N ALA A 232 -0.39 -17.93 12.27
CA ALA A 232 -0.77 -16.76 11.47
C ALA A 232 -0.29 -16.82 10.00
N ILE A 233 -0.15 -18.02 9.44
CA ILE A 233 0.30 -18.20 8.04
C ILE A 233 -0.69 -17.61 7.04
N ASP A 234 -1.98 -17.70 7.33
CA ASP A 234 -3.05 -17.17 6.47
C ASP A 234 -3.03 -15.64 6.38
N PHE A 235 -2.39 -14.98 7.36
CA PHE A 235 -2.21 -13.52 7.42
C PHE A 235 -0.85 -13.07 6.88
N PHE A 236 -0.09 -13.95 6.22
CA PHE A 236 1.27 -13.62 5.81
C PHE A 236 1.33 -12.45 4.81
N GLU A 237 0.29 -12.25 4.00
CA GLU A 237 0.15 -11.07 3.14
C GLU A 237 0.05 -9.79 3.97
N ASN A 238 -0.79 -9.75 5.01
CA ASN A 238 -0.87 -8.60 5.91
C ASN A 238 0.42 -8.41 6.73
N ILE A 239 1.12 -9.48 7.09
CA ILE A 239 2.40 -9.46 7.83
C ILE A 239 3.56 -8.92 6.98
N LEU A 240 3.53 -9.13 5.66
CA LEU A 240 4.55 -8.63 4.73
C LEU A 240 4.79 -7.13 4.92
N VAL A 241 3.71 -6.38 5.04
CA VAL A 241 3.70 -4.92 5.10
C VAL A 241 4.52 -4.36 6.27
N PRO A 242 4.23 -4.69 7.55
CA PRO A 242 4.99 -4.17 8.66
C PRO A 242 6.43 -4.70 8.65
N LEU A 243 6.66 -5.95 8.24
CA LEU A 243 8.02 -6.50 8.14
C LEU A 243 8.86 -5.76 7.09
N ASP A 244 8.28 -5.39 5.96
CA ASP A 244 8.93 -4.51 4.99
C ASP A 244 9.31 -3.18 5.63
N ASN A 245 8.36 -2.49 6.29
CA ASN A 245 8.61 -1.20 6.93
C ASN A 245 9.77 -1.26 7.95
N TYR A 246 9.83 -2.32 8.77
CA TYR A 246 10.94 -2.54 9.70
C TYR A 246 12.30 -2.66 8.99
N VAL A 247 12.36 -3.35 7.85
CA VAL A 247 13.60 -3.57 7.11
C VAL A 247 13.99 -2.35 6.28
N SER A 248 13.04 -1.71 5.59
CA SER A 248 13.28 -0.58 4.69
C SER A 248 13.55 0.73 5.43
N ARG A 249 12.80 1.02 6.49
CA ARG A 249 12.96 2.26 7.27
C ARG A 249 13.89 2.11 8.47
N GLY A 250 14.02 0.88 8.98
CA GLY A 250 14.80 0.55 10.16
C GLY A 250 16.08 -0.24 9.88
N THR A 251 16.61 -0.18 8.65
CA THR A 251 17.71 -1.04 8.16
C THR A 251 18.92 -1.06 9.09
N GLU A 252 19.35 0.08 9.62
CA GLU A 252 20.51 0.15 10.54
C GLU A 252 20.26 -0.65 11.82
N HIS A 253 19.07 -0.50 12.44
CA HIS A 253 18.71 -1.22 13.65
C HIS A 253 18.56 -2.73 13.38
N PHE A 254 17.89 -3.07 12.28
CA PHE A 254 17.74 -4.44 11.81
C PHE A 254 19.10 -5.16 11.61
N LEU A 255 20.09 -4.44 11.08
CA LEU A 255 21.42 -5.00 10.83
C LEU A 255 22.29 -5.12 12.09
N THR A 256 22.20 -4.14 12.98
CA THR A 256 23.10 -4.02 14.15
C THR A 256 22.60 -4.75 15.39
N CYS A 257 21.28 -4.91 15.55
CA CYS A 257 20.71 -5.58 16.72
C CYS A 257 21.01 -7.08 16.73
N LYS A 258 21.37 -7.61 17.91
CA LYS A 258 21.69 -9.02 18.13
C LYS A 258 20.88 -9.68 19.24
N ASP A 259 20.06 -8.89 19.93
CA ASP A 259 19.17 -9.37 20.99
C ASP A 259 17.84 -8.58 20.93
N PRO A 260 16.85 -9.05 20.15
CA PRO A 260 16.89 -10.27 19.31
C PRO A 260 17.67 -10.06 17.99
N ASP A 261 18.22 -11.15 17.42
CA ASP A 261 18.81 -11.11 16.07
C ASP A 261 17.69 -11.18 15.01
N TYR A 262 17.30 -10.00 14.50
CA TYR A 262 16.21 -9.85 13.53
C TYR A 262 16.50 -10.56 12.20
N GLN A 263 17.76 -10.54 11.73
CA GLN A 263 18.15 -11.24 10.49
C GLN A 263 17.97 -12.74 10.63
N HIS A 264 18.43 -13.31 11.76
CA HIS A 264 18.29 -14.73 12.02
C HIS A 264 16.83 -15.13 12.23
N SER A 265 16.04 -14.28 12.90
CA SER A 265 14.59 -14.47 13.05
C SER A 265 13.88 -14.54 11.70
N LEU A 266 14.18 -13.60 10.79
CA LEU A 266 13.65 -13.59 9.42
C LEU A 266 14.03 -14.83 8.64
N TRP A 267 15.32 -15.18 8.65
CA TRP A 267 15.78 -16.41 8.02
C TRP A 267 15.06 -17.65 8.57
N LYS A 268 14.93 -17.77 9.90
CA LYS A 268 14.29 -18.92 10.53
C LYS A 268 12.84 -19.08 10.04
N ALA A 269 12.05 -18.02 10.06
CA ALA A 269 10.65 -18.05 9.60
C ALA A 269 10.55 -18.43 8.12
N LEU A 270 11.25 -17.71 7.24
CA LEU A 270 11.22 -17.97 5.80
C LEU A 270 11.75 -19.35 5.44
N SER A 271 12.80 -19.82 6.12
CA SER A 271 13.34 -21.17 5.91
C SER A 271 12.37 -22.26 6.34
N SER A 272 11.59 -22.05 7.40
CA SER A 272 10.55 -22.98 7.84
C SER A 272 9.44 -23.08 6.80
N ILE A 273 8.89 -21.93 6.40
CA ILE A 273 7.75 -21.82 5.47
C ILE A 273 8.13 -22.36 4.08
N MET A 274 9.26 -21.92 3.51
CA MET A 274 9.65 -22.30 2.15
C MET A 274 10.20 -23.73 2.06
N ALA A 275 10.72 -24.29 3.16
CA ALA A 275 11.18 -25.69 3.17
C ALA A 275 10.01 -26.68 3.30
N ASP A 276 8.91 -26.30 3.97
CA ASP A 276 7.75 -27.15 4.14
C ASP A 276 7.18 -27.61 2.79
N GLN A 277 6.92 -28.92 2.69
CA GLN A 277 6.41 -29.57 1.49
C GLN A 277 4.89 -29.54 1.42
N ASN A 278 4.21 -29.34 2.55
CA ASN A 278 2.75 -29.31 2.62
C ASN A 278 2.18 -27.91 2.40
N MET A 279 3.04 -26.88 2.46
CA MET A 279 2.65 -25.49 2.30
C MET A 279 2.30 -25.17 0.84
N GLU A 280 1.12 -24.58 0.63
CA GLU A 280 0.63 -24.25 -0.70
C GLU A 280 1.43 -23.13 -1.35
N ASP A 281 1.39 -23.05 -2.68
CA ASP A 281 2.06 -21.98 -3.40
C ASP A 281 1.44 -20.59 -3.13
N SER A 282 0.17 -20.53 -2.69
CA SER A 282 -0.54 -19.29 -2.32
C SER A 282 0.08 -18.64 -1.08
N ASP A 283 0.19 -19.42 0.00
CA ASP A 283 0.62 -18.94 1.32
C ASP A 283 2.08 -18.49 1.35
N ILE A 284 2.85 -18.86 0.32
CA ILE A 284 4.28 -18.59 0.23
C ILE A 284 4.57 -17.33 -0.59
N VAL A 285 3.59 -16.78 -1.32
CA VAL A 285 3.76 -15.57 -2.14
C VAL A 285 4.47 -14.42 -1.41
N PRO A 286 4.22 -14.14 -0.12
CA PRO A 286 4.91 -13.08 0.62
C PRO A 286 6.41 -13.35 0.87
N ALA A 287 6.82 -14.62 0.97
CA ALA A 287 8.19 -14.98 1.30
C ALA A 287 9.25 -14.45 0.31
N PRO A 288 9.15 -14.66 -1.01
CA PRO A 288 10.10 -14.08 -1.96
C PRO A 288 10.09 -12.55 -1.99
N LYS A 289 8.96 -11.90 -1.70
CA LYS A 289 8.86 -10.43 -1.58
C LYS A 289 9.70 -9.93 -0.39
N LEU A 290 9.64 -10.60 0.77
CA LEU A 290 10.51 -10.28 1.91
C LEU A 290 12.01 -10.50 1.64
N ILE A 291 12.35 -11.56 0.90
CA ILE A 291 13.74 -11.82 0.50
C ILE A 291 14.26 -10.67 -0.38
N GLU A 292 13.41 -10.19 -1.29
CA GLU A 292 13.71 -9.04 -2.14
C GLU A 292 13.95 -7.77 -1.32
N VAL A 293 13.01 -7.41 -0.44
CA VAL A 293 13.14 -6.26 0.48
C VAL A 293 14.44 -6.33 1.27
N PHE A 294 14.78 -7.52 1.80
CA PHE A 294 16.01 -7.75 2.54
C PHE A 294 17.27 -7.43 1.71
N PHE A 295 17.38 -7.95 0.49
CA PHE A 295 18.56 -7.73 -0.35
C PHE A 295 18.64 -6.33 -0.94
N GLN A 296 17.50 -5.69 -1.25
CA GLN A 296 17.48 -4.34 -1.79
C GLN A 296 17.89 -3.31 -0.74
N ASN A 297 17.37 -3.40 0.49
CA ASN A 297 17.66 -2.45 1.56
C ASN A 297 19.01 -2.71 2.25
N CYS A 298 19.43 -3.96 2.39
CA CYS A 298 20.67 -4.29 3.10
C CYS A 298 21.91 -4.36 2.18
N LYS A 299 21.91 -3.65 1.05
CA LYS A 299 22.92 -3.80 -0.02
C LYS A 299 24.36 -3.65 0.49
N GLY A 300 25.19 -4.64 0.20
CA GLY A 300 26.62 -4.71 0.59
C GLY A 300 26.90 -5.10 2.05
N GLN A 301 25.89 -5.39 2.87
CA GLN A 301 26.07 -5.64 4.31
C GLN A 301 25.71 -7.08 4.74
N VAL A 302 25.12 -7.89 3.85
CA VAL A 302 24.53 -9.21 4.17
C VAL A 302 25.06 -10.34 3.28
N ASP A 303 26.32 -10.26 2.84
CA ASP A 303 26.95 -11.26 1.94
C ASP A 303 26.83 -12.71 2.41
N HIS A 304 26.84 -12.92 3.73
CA HIS A 304 26.73 -14.24 4.36
C HIS A 304 25.35 -14.90 4.17
N TRP A 305 24.31 -14.11 3.89
CA TRP A 305 22.95 -14.57 3.63
C TRP A 305 22.67 -14.91 2.17
N VAL A 306 23.56 -14.53 1.24
CA VAL A 306 23.37 -14.76 -0.20
C VAL A 306 23.23 -16.25 -0.53
N GLU A 307 24.12 -17.10 -0.03
CA GLU A 307 24.06 -18.55 -0.30
C GLU A 307 22.85 -19.24 0.36
N PRO A 308 22.53 -19.02 1.65
CA PRO A 308 21.34 -19.58 2.29
C PRO A 308 20.04 -19.25 1.55
N TYR A 309 19.80 -17.97 1.23
CA TYR A 309 18.57 -17.59 0.53
C TYR A 309 18.54 -18.11 -0.91
N LEU A 310 19.65 -18.07 -1.65
CA LEU A 310 19.71 -18.68 -2.98
C LEU A 310 19.31 -20.14 -2.96
N ARG A 311 19.85 -20.92 -2.01
CA ARG A 311 19.52 -22.33 -1.87
C ARG A 311 18.05 -22.54 -1.56
N LEU A 312 17.51 -21.80 -0.60
CA LEU A 312 16.11 -21.88 -0.19
C LEU A 312 15.15 -21.56 -1.35
N THR A 313 15.41 -20.44 -2.05
CA THR A 313 14.62 -19.99 -3.20
C THR A 313 14.67 -21.00 -4.35
N ILE A 314 15.84 -21.56 -4.65
CA ILE A 314 16.00 -22.55 -5.73
C ILE A 314 15.30 -23.87 -5.38
N ASP A 315 15.43 -24.34 -4.15
CA ASP A 315 14.79 -25.57 -3.69
C ASP A 315 13.25 -25.45 -3.68
N ARG A 316 12.70 -24.25 -3.37
CA ARG A 316 11.25 -24.00 -3.55
C ARG A 316 10.87 -23.89 -5.03
N LEU A 317 11.65 -23.16 -5.84
CA LEU A 317 11.37 -22.95 -7.28
C LEU A 317 11.22 -24.26 -8.07
N ARG A 318 11.99 -25.29 -7.72
CA ARG A 318 11.92 -26.62 -8.34
C ARG A 318 10.61 -27.37 -8.05
N ARG A 319 9.92 -27.03 -6.95
CA ARG A 319 8.70 -27.70 -6.47
C ARG A 319 7.44 -26.91 -6.82
N THR A 320 7.56 -25.59 -6.99
CA THR A 320 6.47 -24.70 -7.35
C THR A 320 5.83 -25.10 -8.68
N GLU A 321 4.50 -25.02 -8.74
CA GLU A 321 3.73 -25.25 -9.95
C GLU A 321 3.21 -23.93 -10.53
N LYS A 322 2.72 -23.02 -9.67
CA LYS A 322 2.12 -21.73 -10.06
C LYS A 322 3.14 -20.82 -10.77
N PRO A 323 2.88 -20.36 -12.02
CA PRO A 323 3.79 -19.48 -12.77
C PRO A 323 4.10 -18.15 -12.07
N TYR A 324 3.13 -17.62 -11.32
CA TYR A 324 3.29 -16.40 -10.54
C TYR A 324 4.36 -16.55 -9.46
N LEU A 325 4.27 -17.56 -8.61
CA LEU A 325 5.30 -17.83 -7.58
C LEU A 325 6.66 -18.14 -8.21
N LYS A 326 6.72 -18.84 -9.36
CA LYS A 326 7.99 -19.03 -10.10
C LYS A 326 8.61 -17.70 -10.50
N SER A 327 7.79 -16.75 -10.96
CA SER A 327 8.23 -15.41 -11.35
C SER A 327 8.77 -14.65 -10.14
N LEU A 328 8.13 -14.74 -8.98
CA LEU A 328 8.59 -14.10 -7.74
C LEU A 328 9.90 -14.73 -7.22
N LEU A 329 10.03 -16.05 -7.25
CA LEU A 329 11.26 -16.75 -6.86
C LEU A 329 12.43 -16.41 -7.79
N LEU A 330 12.17 -16.24 -9.09
CA LEU A 330 13.17 -15.74 -10.04
C LEU A 330 13.52 -14.27 -9.78
N GLN A 331 12.57 -13.42 -9.38
CA GLN A 331 12.84 -12.05 -8.95
C GLN A 331 13.73 -12.02 -7.70
N ALA A 332 13.48 -12.87 -6.70
CA ALA A 332 14.36 -13.00 -5.54
C ALA A 332 15.80 -13.36 -5.95
N ILE A 333 15.98 -14.28 -6.92
CA ILE A 333 17.31 -14.59 -7.49
C ILE A 333 17.89 -13.36 -8.23
N ALA A 334 17.10 -12.65 -9.02
CA ALA A 334 17.53 -11.43 -9.71
C ALA A 334 18.01 -10.34 -8.73
N ASN A 335 17.36 -10.19 -7.58
CA ASN A 335 17.80 -9.28 -6.52
C ASN A 335 19.15 -9.69 -5.93
N THR A 336 19.43 -10.99 -5.75
CA THR A 336 20.78 -11.41 -5.31
C THR A 336 21.86 -11.07 -6.34
N LEU A 337 21.54 -11.12 -7.64
CA LEU A 337 22.43 -10.73 -8.71
C LEU A 337 22.64 -9.21 -8.76
N TYR A 338 21.58 -8.42 -8.52
CA TYR A 338 21.68 -6.97 -8.41
C TYR A 338 22.42 -6.51 -7.14
N TYR A 339 22.29 -7.26 -6.05
CA TYR A 339 22.98 -7.04 -4.78
C TYR A 339 24.50 -7.19 -4.94
N ASN A 340 24.95 -8.36 -5.41
CA ASN A 340 26.37 -8.65 -5.66
C ASN A 340 26.51 -9.71 -6.76
N PRO A 341 26.68 -9.29 -8.03
CA PRO A 341 26.61 -10.20 -9.17
C PRO A 341 27.74 -11.24 -9.17
N SER A 342 28.94 -10.86 -8.70
CA SER A 342 30.08 -11.77 -8.62
C SER A 342 29.84 -12.88 -7.60
N LEU A 343 29.40 -12.52 -6.39
CA LEU A 343 29.14 -13.47 -5.31
C LEU A 343 27.98 -14.39 -5.66
N ALA A 344 26.84 -13.83 -6.07
CA ALA A 344 25.64 -14.62 -6.39
C ALA A 344 25.92 -15.62 -7.54
N LEU A 345 26.59 -15.19 -8.61
CA LEU A 345 26.94 -16.08 -9.72
C LEU A 345 27.94 -17.17 -9.28
N GLN A 346 28.94 -16.83 -8.46
CA GLN A 346 29.87 -17.82 -7.90
C GLN A 346 29.11 -18.88 -7.07
N LYS A 347 28.12 -18.48 -6.27
CA LYS A 347 27.30 -19.41 -5.49
C LYS A 347 26.43 -20.29 -6.38
N LEU A 348 25.78 -19.74 -7.41
CA LEU A 348 25.03 -20.52 -8.40
C LEU A 348 25.90 -21.57 -9.12
N HIS A 349 27.15 -21.24 -9.46
CA HIS A 349 28.09 -22.19 -10.03
C HIS A 349 28.54 -23.27 -9.03
N THR A 350 28.80 -22.89 -7.79
CA THR A 350 29.19 -23.82 -6.72
C THR A 350 28.08 -24.83 -6.42
N LEU A 351 26.82 -24.39 -6.49
CA LEU A 351 25.64 -25.24 -6.34
C LEU A 351 25.36 -26.11 -7.58
N GLY A 352 25.99 -25.82 -8.73
CA GLY A 352 25.79 -26.55 -9.98
C GLY A 352 24.46 -26.27 -10.68
N VAL A 353 23.79 -25.16 -10.33
CA VAL A 353 22.41 -24.85 -10.76
C VAL A 353 22.31 -23.67 -11.72
N ALA A 354 23.41 -22.95 -11.98
CA ALA A 354 23.42 -21.76 -12.83
C ALA A 354 22.73 -21.99 -14.20
N THR A 355 23.12 -23.02 -14.92
CA THR A 355 22.55 -23.33 -16.26
C THR A 355 21.06 -23.64 -16.21
N GLU A 356 20.61 -24.38 -15.19
CA GLU A 356 19.19 -24.73 -14.98
C GLU A 356 18.36 -23.47 -14.77
N ILE A 357 18.79 -22.61 -13.83
CA ILE A 357 18.08 -21.39 -13.45
C ILE A 357 18.03 -20.40 -14.59
N PHE A 358 19.15 -20.11 -15.26
CA PHE A 358 19.15 -19.18 -16.38
C PHE A 358 18.30 -19.70 -17.55
N ASN A 359 18.36 -21.00 -17.87
CA ASN A 359 17.51 -21.55 -18.92
C ASN A 359 16.02 -21.42 -18.58
N LEU A 360 15.62 -21.75 -17.36
CA LEU A 360 14.24 -21.57 -16.90
C LEU A 360 13.82 -20.11 -16.99
N TRP A 361 14.66 -19.19 -16.50
CA TRP A 361 14.39 -17.75 -16.52
C TRP A 361 14.19 -17.24 -17.94
N PHE A 362 15.11 -17.55 -18.86
CA PHE A 362 14.99 -17.14 -20.26
C PHE A 362 13.77 -17.74 -20.96
N VAL A 363 13.41 -19.00 -20.67
CA VAL A 363 12.18 -19.61 -21.19
C VAL A 363 10.96 -18.84 -20.70
N MET A 364 10.88 -18.53 -19.41
CA MET A 364 9.76 -17.78 -18.84
C MET A 364 9.67 -16.36 -19.39
N LEU A 365 10.80 -15.70 -19.64
CA LEU A 365 10.86 -14.37 -20.26
C LEU A 365 10.34 -14.36 -21.71
N GLN A 366 10.53 -15.46 -22.44
CA GLN A 366 10.13 -15.61 -23.84
C GLN A 366 8.71 -16.17 -24.02
N GLN A 367 8.06 -16.62 -22.94
CA GLN A 367 6.69 -17.14 -23.02
C GLN A 367 5.70 -16.00 -23.22
N VAL A 368 4.90 -16.12 -24.27
CA VAL A 368 3.88 -15.14 -24.68
C VAL A 368 2.53 -15.86 -24.79
N LYS A 369 1.47 -15.24 -24.25
CA LYS A 369 0.07 -15.70 -24.38
C LYS A 369 -0.39 -15.56 -25.84
N ARG A 370 -1.53 -16.17 -26.18
CA ARG A 370 -2.15 -16.03 -27.52
C ARG A 370 -2.50 -14.59 -27.89
N SER A 371 -2.70 -13.73 -26.88
CA SER A 371 -2.94 -12.28 -27.03
C SER A 371 -1.71 -11.49 -27.47
N GLY A 372 -0.51 -12.10 -27.47
CA GLY A 372 0.75 -11.38 -27.72
C GLY A 372 1.36 -10.74 -26.46
N GLN A 373 0.67 -10.79 -25.32
CA GLN A 373 1.19 -10.34 -24.02
C GLN A 373 2.09 -11.39 -23.38
N ARG A 374 3.05 -10.96 -22.55
CA ARG A 374 3.94 -11.86 -21.80
C ARG A 374 3.14 -12.73 -20.84
N ALA A 375 3.46 -14.02 -20.79
CA ALA A 375 2.80 -14.96 -19.87
C ALA A 375 3.30 -14.82 -18.42
N ASN A 376 4.54 -14.38 -18.24
CA ASN A 376 5.20 -14.21 -16.96
C ASN A 376 5.74 -12.78 -16.83
N PHE A 377 6.06 -12.34 -15.60
CA PHE A 377 6.56 -10.99 -15.32
C PHE A 377 5.63 -9.90 -15.87
N LYS A 378 4.31 -10.04 -15.58
CA LYS A 378 3.24 -9.16 -16.08
C LYS A 378 3.34 -7.74 -15.51
N ARG A 379 3.68 -7.60 -14.22
CA ARG A 379 3.81 -6.31 -13.50
C ARG A 379 4.98 -5.46 -14.03
N GLU A 380 4.87 -4.14 -13.91
CA GLU A 380 5.96 -3.21 -14.27
C GLU A 380 7.22 -3.50 -13.43
N TYR A 381 7.02 -3.50 -12.11
CA TYR A 381 8.06 -3.73 -11.11
C TYR A 381 8.87 -5.02 -11.37
N ALA A 382 8.18 -6.12 -11.69
CA ALA A 382 8.82 -7.40 -11.96
C ALA A 382 9.79 -7.37 -13.15
N LYS A 383 9.48 -6.58 -14.18
CA LYS A 383 10.36 -6.37 -15.34
C LYS A 383 11.58 -5.56 -14.94
N LYS A 384 11.40 -4.50 -14.13
CA LYS A 384 12.48 -3.65 -13.61
C LYS A 384 13.50 -4.46 -12.80
N VAL A 385 13.03 -5.26 -11.84
CA VAL A 385 13.90 -6.16 -11.04
C VAL A 385 14.70 -7.11 -11.94
N CYS A 386 14.05 -7.72 -12.93
CA CYS A 386 14.71 -8.62 -13.87
C CYS A 386 15.74 -7.90 -14.75
N CYS A 387 15.42 -6.69 -15.23
CA CYS A 387 16.35 -5.83 -15.98
C CYS A 387 17.61 -5.52 -15.17
N LEU A 388 17.44 -5.09 -13.91
CA LEU A 388 18.55 -4.74 -13.03
C LEU A 388 19.44 -5.96 -12.72
N GLY A 389 18.84 -7.12 -12.44
CA GLY A 389 19.56 -8.36 -12.19
C GLY A 389 20.37 -8.84 -13.40
N LEU A 390 19.78 -8.86 -14.60
CA LEU A 390 20.47 -9.27 -15.83
C LEU A 390 21.53 -8.26 -16.28
N THR A 391 21.24 -6.96 -16.15
CA THR A 391 22.20 -5.89 -16.47
C THR A 391 23.45 -6.02 -15.61
N SER A 392 23.30 -6.33 -14.31
CA SER A 392 24.43 -6.50 -13.38
C SER A 392 25.40 -7.61 -13.80
N LEU A 393 24.93 -8.62 -14.55
CA LEU A 393 25.79 -9.69 -15.10
C LEU A 393 26.65 -9.23 -16.28
N ILE A 394 26.19 -8.23 -17.04
CA ILE A 394 26.89 -7.73 -18.23
C ILE A 394 28.21 -7.07 -17.85
N GLY A 395 28.25 -6.39 -16.69
CA GLY A 395 29.45 -5.76 -16.15
C GLY A 395 30.51 -6.74 -15.62
N LEU A 396 30.21 -8.04 -15.49
CA LEU A 396 31.15 -9.02 -14.95
C LEU A 396 32.24 -9.41 -15.95
N PRO A 397 33.48 -9.72 -15.51
CA PRO A 397 34.57 -10.16 -16.40
C PRO A 397 34.27 -11.45 -17.19
N ALA A 398 35.00 -11.66 -18.29
CA ALA A 398 34.86 -12.85 -19.15
C ALA A 398 35.09 -14.19 -18.43
N SER A 399 35.82 -14.20 -17.32
CA SER A 399 36.02 -15.39 -16.48
C SER A 399 34.74 -15.88 -15.83
N HIS A 400 33.77 -14.99 -15.60
CA HIS A 400 32.51 -15.31 -14.94
C HIS A 400 31.38 -15.55 -15.96
N VAL A 401 31.33 -14.77 -17.04
CA VAL A 401 30.28 -14.87 -18.06
C VAL A 401 30.90 -15.10 -19.44
N PRO A 402 30.85 -16.34 -19.97
CA PRO A 402 31.32 -16.67 -21.32
C PRO A 402 30.57 -15.89 -22.41
N GLY A 403 31.19 -15.74 -23.59
CA GLY A 403 30.64 -14.93 -24.69
C GLY A 403 29.22 -15.33 -25.13
N GLU A 404 28.95 -16.63 -25.26
CA GLU A 404 27.60 -17.13 -25.65
C GLU A 404 26.53 -16.79 -24.60
N ALA A 405 26.87 -16.90 -23.31
CA ALA A 405 25.97 -16.54 -22.23
C ALA A 405 25.74 -15.01 -22.19
N LEU A 406 26.79 -14.23 -22.42
CA LEU A 406 26.72 -12.77 -22.48
C LEU A 406 25.77 -12.30 -23.60
N GLU A 407 25.87 -12.90 -24.79
CA GLU A 407 24.98 -12.57 -25.91
C GLU A 407 23.51 -12.81 -25.54
N ARG A 408 23.21 -13.97 -24.94
CA ARG A 408 21.84 -14.30 -24.52
C ARG A 408 21.32 -13.35 -23.44
N ILE A 409 22.13 -13.06 -22.42
CA ILE A 409 21.80 -12.09 -21.35
C ILE A 409 21.51 -10.72 -21.96
N PHE A 410 22.37 -10.26 -22.87
CA PHE A 410 22.23 -8.96 -23.51
C PHE A 410 20.93 -8.85 -24.34
N LYS A 411 20.64 -9.85 -25.18
CA LYS A 411 19.40 -9.90 -25.97
C LYS A 411 18.15 -9.88 -25.09
N SER A 412 18.10 -10.73 -24.06
CA SER A 412 16.96 -10.78 -23.14
C SER A 412 16.80 -9.49 -22.32
N THR A 413 17.91 -8.83 -21.96
CA THR A 413 17.88 -7.54 -21.26
C THR A 413 17.27 -6.46 -22.16
N LEU A 414 17.66 -6.40 -23.44
CA LEU A 414 17.08 -5.44 -24.39
C LEU A 414 15.58 -5.66 -24.60
N GLU A 415 15.15 -6.91 -24.80
CA GLU A 415 13.72 -7.25 -24.96
C GLU A 415 12.90 -6.87 -23.73
N LEU A 416 13.46 -7.05 -22.53
CA LEU A 416 12.83 -6.63 -21.28
C LEU A 416 12.75 -5.11 -21.14
N LEU A 417 13.83 -4.38 -21.47
CA LEU A 417 13.84 -2.91 -21.43
C LEU A 417 12.81 -2.30 -22.40
N VAL A 418 12.66 -2.88 -23.60
CA VAL A 418 11.63 -2.45 -24.56
C VAL A 418 10.24 -2.73 -24.00
N ALA A 419 10.00 -3.94 -23.49
CA ALA A 419 8.69 -4.28 -22.89
C ALA A 419 8.35 -3.42 -21.67
N TYR A 420 9.35 -3.07 -20.86
CA TYR A 420 9.21 -2.13 -19.74
C TYR A 420 8.85 -0.73 -20.24
N LYS A 421 9.55 -0.22 -21.27
CA LYS A 421 9.24 1.08 -21.89
C LYS A 421 7.81 1.14 -22.40
N ASP A 422 7.38 0.11 -23.13
CA ASP A 422 6.06 0.06 -23.76
C ASP A 422 4.96 0.06 -22.69
N GLN A 423 5.15 -0.69 -21.60
CA GLN A 423 4.21 -0.73 -20.48
C GLN A 423 4.14 0.61 -19.72
N VAL A 424 5.27 1.23 -19.40
CA VAL A 424 5.30 2.56 -18.74
C VAL A 424 4.55 3.58 -19.60
N ALA A 425 4.73 3.53 -20.92
CA ALA A 425 4.01 4.43 -21.84
C ALA A 425 2.51 4.12 -21.92
N GLU A 426 2.10 2.86 -21.81
CA GLU A 426 0.70 2.46 -21.78
C GLU A 426 0.01 2.88 -20.47
N SER A 427 0.64 2.64 -19.32
CA SER A 427 0.17 3.08 -18.00
C SER A 427 0.00 4.60 -17.95
N LYS A 428 0.98 5.37 -18.45
CA LYS A 428 0.85 6.84 -18.53
C LYS A 428 -0.34 7.29 -19.37
N ARG A 429 -0.59 6.65 -20.53
CA ARG A 429 -1.75 6.97 -21.37
C ARG A 429 -3.07 6.60 -20.73
N GLN A 430 -3.12 5.49 -20.00
CA GLN A 430 -4.31 5.07 -19.26
C GLN A 430 -4.61 6.06 -18.13
N ASN A 431 -3.58 6.51 -17.41
CA ASN A 431 -3.73 7.51 -16.35
C ASN A 431 -4.12 8.88 -16.91
N GLU A 432 -3.56 9.30 -18.05
CA GLU A 432 -3.96 10.53 -18.75
C GLU A 432 -5.42 10.43 -19.25
N ALA A 433 -5.82 9.31 -19.82
CA ALA A 433 -7.20 9.08 -20.26
C ALA A 433 -8.19 9.03 -19.09
N ALA A 434 -7.81 8.41 -17.97
CA ALA A 434 -8.63 8.38 -16.76
C ALA A 434 -8.76 9.78 -16.14
N ALA A 435 -7.70 10.58 -16.17
CA ALA A 435 -7.74 11.98 -15.74
C ALA A 435 -8.62 12.83 -16.67
N GLU A 436 -8.61 12.58 -17.98
CA GLU A 436 -9.51 13.24 -18.95
C GLU A 436 -10.98 12.80 -18.78
N ASP A 437 -11.25 11.53 -18.44
CA ASP A 437 -12.62 11.03 -18.17
C ASP A 437 -13.16 11.51 -16.81
N LEU A 438 -12.29 11.77 -15.82
CA LEU A 438 -12.65 12.41 -14.55
C LEU A 438 -13.02 13.89 -14.72
N ASP A 439 -12.43 14.57 -15.70
CA ASP A 439 -12.79 15.95 -16.09
C ASP A 439 -14.00 15.99 -17.07
N GLY A 440 -14.41 14.84 -17.60
CA GLY A 440 -15.52 14.67 -18.56
C GLY A 440 -16.87 14.33 -17.93
N PHE A 441 -16.96 14.20 -16.60
CA PHE A 441 -18.22 13.92 -15.89
C PHE A 441 -18.97 15.18 -15.42
N ASP A 442 -18.66 16.34 -15.98
CA ASP A 442 -19.50 17.54 -15.88
C ASP A 442 -20.10 17.92 -17.25
N ALA A 443 -21.43 17.85 -17.29
CA ALA A 443 -22.34 18.42 -18.29
C ALA A 443 -22.56 17.66 -19.61
N ASP A 444 -23.43 16.63 -19.56
CA ASP A 444 -24.39 16.32 -20.64
C ASP A 444 -25.83 16.40 -20.10
N GLU A 445 -26.31 17.62 -19.83
CA GLU A 445 -27.71 17.98 -20.09
C GLU A 445 -27.70 19.24 -20.97
N GLU A 446 -27.96 19.04 -22.25
CA GLU A 446 -28.20 20.09 -23.24
C GLU A 446 -29.34 21.02 -22.77
N GLU A 447 -29.01 22.19 -22.21
CA GLU A 447 -29.91 23.35 -22.19
C GLU A 447 -29.65 24.22 -23.43
N GLU A 448 -30.76 24.57 -24.10
CA GLU A 448 -30.84 25.29 -25.36
C GLU A 448 -30.05 26.62 -25.37
N GLU A 449 -29.37 26.86 -26.49
CA GLU A 449 -28.71 28.13 -26.84
C GLU A 449 -29.63 29.34 -26.67
N VAL A 450 -29.19 30.32 -25.89
CA VAL A 450 -29.55 31.73 -26.09
C VAL A 450 -28.27 32.53 -26.29
N GLU A 451 -28.06 32.96 -27.53
CA GLU A 451 -27.00 33.85 -27.99
C GLU A 451 -26.85 35.10 -27.09
N SER A 452 -25.61 35.43 -26.72
CA SER A 452 -25.18 36.83 -26.65
C SER A 452 -23.66 36.95 -26.68
N ASP A 453 -23.15 37.39 -27.83
CA ASP A 453 -21.81 37.94 -28.05
C ASP A 453 -21.33 38.90 -26.94
N LYS A 454 -20.07 38.74 -26.49
CA LYS A 454 -19.03 39.79 -26.48
C LYS A 454 -17.68 39.34 -25.89
N GLU A 455 -16.67 39.36 -26.76
CA GLU A 455 -15.41 40.12 -26.62
C GLU A 455 -14.41 39.73 -25.50
N MET A 456 -13.44 38.88 -25.88
CA MET A 456 -11.98 38.94 -25.61
C MET A 456 -11.47 39.56 -24.29
N GLY A 457 -10.77 38.75 -23.50
CA GLY A 457 -9.79 39.21 -22.50
C GLY A 457 -8.96 38.04 -21.97
N LEU A 458 -7.70 37.99 -22.38
CA LEU A 458 -6.64 37.13 -21.85
C LEU A 458 -6.49 37.40 -20.34
N ASP A 459 -6.35 36.34 -19.53
CA ASP A 459 -5.29 36.25 -18.53
C ASP A 459 -5.10 34.77 -18.14
N ASP A 460 -3.88 34.31 -18.36
CA ASP A 460 -3.29 33.09 -17.81
C ASP A 460 -3.18 33.25 -16.29
N GLU A 461 -3.78 32.35 -15.51
CA GLU A 461 -3.29 32.03 -14.17
C GLU A 461 -3.29 30.51 -13.99
N ASP A 462 -2.10 29.95 -14.20
CA ASP A 462 -1.66 28.63 -13.75
C ASP A 462 -1.88 28.51 -12.23
N GLY A 463 -2.80 27.63 -11.84
CA GLY A 463 -2.95 27.12 -10.48
C GLY A 463 -2.22 25.79 -10.30
N ASP A 464 -0.89 25.83 -10.28
CA ASP A 464 -0.04 24.71 -9.88
C ASP A 464 -0.19 24.44 -8.37
N GLY A 465 -1.12 23.54 -8.04
CA GLY A 465 -1.27 22.93 -6.73
C GLY A 465 -0.45 21.66 -6.64
N ALA A 466 0.88 21.79 -6.57
CA ALA A 466 1.79 20.72 -6.24
C ALA A 466 1.52 20.20 -4.82
N ASN A 467 0.70 19.15 -4.73
CA ASN A 467 0.71 18.21 -3.61
C ASN A 467 0.39 16.81 -4.14
N ASN A 468 1.29 16.27 -4.96
CA ASN A 468 1.20 14.90 -5.47
C ASN A 468 1.67 13.88 -4.42
N PHE A 469 1.10 13.97 -3.22
CA PHE A 469 1.10 12.88 -2.25
C PHE A 469 -0.37 12.54 -2.08
N ASN A 470 -0.84 11.53 -2.81
CA ASN A 470 -2.21 11.06 -2.64
C ASN A 470 -2.22 10.16 -1.39
N PRO A 471 -2.81 10.59 -0.25
CA PRO A 471 -2.86 9.78 0.97
C PRO A 471 -3.80 8.58 0.84
N GLU A 472 -4.67 8.54 -0.17
CA GLU A 472 -5.57 7.42 -0.50
C GLU A 472 -4.84 6.12 -0.85
N SER A 473 -3.51 6.11 -0.89
CA SER A 473 -2.75 4.99 -1.45
C SER A 473 -2.34 3.91 -0.44
N PHE A 474 -2.16 4.15 0.86
CA PHE A 474 -1.46 3.13 1.68
C PHE A 474 -2.25 1.82 1.89
N ALA A 475 -3.56 1.89 2.09
CA ALA A 475 -4.41 0.71 2.31
C ALA A 475 -4.67 -0.06 1.02
N GLU A 476 -4.95 0.65 -0.08
CA GLU A 476 -5.15 0.10 -1.42
C GLU A 476 -3.83 -0.45 -2.01
N VAL A 477 -2.70 0.25 -1.81
CA VAL A 477 -1.37 -0.15 -2.31
C VAL A 477 -0.78 -1.33 -1.56
N ARG A 478 -1.23 -1.62 -0.33
CA ARG A 478 -0.66 -2.71 0.47
C ARG A 478 -1.62 -3.86 0.74
N GLY A 479 -2.78 -3.86 0.10
CA GLY A 479 -3.67 -5.03 0.01
C GLY A 479 -4.37 -5.41 1.31
N PHE A 480 -4.67 -4.44 2.18
CA PHE A 480 -5.44 -4.71 3.43
C PHE A 480 -6.93 -4.99 3.17
N HIS A 481 -7.43 -4.74 1.95
CA HIS A 481 -8.75 -5.19 1.52
C HIS A 481 -8.61 -6.41 0.62
N ARG A 482 -8.90 -7.61 1.15
CA ARG A 482 -9.21 -8.78 0.33
C ARG A 482 -10.49 -8.48 -0.45
N GLU A 483 -10.37 -8.24 -1.76
CA GLU A 483 -11.51 -8.44 -2.63
C GLU A 483 -11.77 -9.95 -2.69
N ASP A 484 -12.83 -10.39 -2.00
CA ASP A 484 -13.42 -11.72 -2.17
C ASP A 484 -14.03 -11.82 -3.58
N SER A 485 -13.18 -11.92 -4.60
CA SER A 485 -13.56 -12.36 -5.93
C SER A 485 -12.90 -13.70 -6.21
N GLU A 486 -13.63 -14.78 -5.88
CA GLU A 486 -13.40 -16.11 -6.46
C GLU A 486 -13.77 -16.12 -7.97
N ASP A 487 -13.27 -15.16 -8.76
CA ASP A 487 -13.32 -15.25 -10.21
C ASP A 487 -11.91 -15.32 -10.77
N ASP A 488 -11.65 -16.41 -11.47
CA ASP A 488 -10.40 -16.82 -12.14
C ASP A 488 -10.15 -15.93 -13.39
N SER A 489 -10.37 -14.63 -13.22
CA SER A 489 -10.14 -13.55 -14.16
C SER A 489 -8.70 -13.09 -13.99
N ASP A 490 -7.82 -13.76 -14.73
CA ASP A 490 -6.36 -13.59 -14.81
C ASP A 490 -5.90 -12.19 -15.33
N ASP A 491 -6.80 -11.21 -15.31
CA ASP A 491 -6.75 -9.86 -15.88
C ASP A 491 -6.85 -8.71 -14.84
N GLU A 492 -7.09 -9.00 -13.55
CA GLU A 492 -7.11 -7.98 -12.48
C GLU A 492 -5.84 -8.08 -11.61
N PHE A 493 -4.68 -7.89 -12.23
CA PHE A 493 -3.46 -7.58 -11.47
C PHE A 493 -3.33 -6.07 -11.45
N SER A 494 -3.93 -5.42 -10.44
CA SER A 494 -3.61 -4.03 -10.13
C SER A 494 -2.08 -3.94 -9.91
N ASP A 495 -1.44 -2.97 -10.58
CA ASP A 495 -0.02 -2.63 -10.40
C ASP A 495 0.18 -1.91 -9.04
N ASP A 496 -0.87 -1.71 -8.23
CA ASP A 496 -0.86 -0.88 -7.04
C ASP A 496 -0.16 -1.51 -5.83
N GLU A 497 0.37 -2.73 -5.89
CA GLU A 497 1.23 -3.27 -4.81
C GLU A 497 2.64 -2.62 -4.75
N GLU A 498 2.76 -1.30 -4.93
CA GLU A 498 4.04 -0.59 -4.94
C GLU A 498 4.55 -0.32 -3.51
N LEU A 499 5.27 -1.31 -2.96
CA LEU A 499 6.19 -1.09 -1.85
C LEU A 499 7.27 -0.10 -2.31
N GLN A 500 7.42 1.04 -1.63
CA GLN A 500 8.52 1.96 -1.92
C GLN A 500 9.87 1.26 -1.65
N THR A 501 10.65 1.03 -2.71
CA THR A 501 11.88 0.26 -2.67
C THR A 501 13.11 1.10 -3.09
N PRO A 502 14.31 0.75 -2.61
CA PRO A 502 15.55 1.42 -3.03
C PRO A 502 15.83 1.36 -4.53
N ILE A 503 15.23 0.40 -5.25
CA ILE A 503 15.38 0.29 -6.70
C ILE A 503 14.49 1.28 -7.46
N ASP A 504 13.53 1.93 -6.80
CA ASP A 504 12.63 2.88 -7.44
C ASP A 504 13.37 4.10 -7.98
N GLU A 505 14.38 4.56 -7.27
CA GLU A 505 15.29 5.63 -7.69
C GLU A 505 16.21 5.24 -8.86
N VAL A 506 16.33 3.95 -9.16
CA VAL A 506 17.25 3.43 -10.18
C VAL A 506 16.52 3.26 -11.50
N ASP A 507 16.83 4.15 -12.45
CA ASP A 507 16.31 4.02 -13.82
C ASP A 507 17.02 2.85 -14.55
N PRO A 508 16.26 1.84 -15.03
CA PRO A 508 16.85 0.64 -15.63
C PRO A 508 17.55 0.92 -16.96
N PHE A 509 17.14 1.94 -17.72
CA PHE A 509 17.78 2.32 -18.99
C PHE A 509 19.13 3.00 -18.74
N ILE A 510 19.17 3.92 -17.77
CA ILE A 510 20.41 4.59 -17.35
C ILE A 510 21.41 3.56 -16.82
N PHE A 511 20.96 2.67 -15.92
CA PHE A 511 21.79 1.62 -15.36
C PHE A 511 22.37 0.69 -16.43
N PHE A 512 21.56 0.33 -17.44
CA PHE A 512 22.02 -0.44 -18.58
C PHE A 512 23.12 0.29 -19.36
N VAL A 513 22.88 1.53 -19.78
CA VAL A 513 23.86 2.29 -20.57
C VAL A 513 25.18 2.50 -19.82
N GLU A 514 25.12 2.83 -18.54
CA GLU A 514 26.31 2.99 -17.71
C GLU A 514 27.09 1.69 -17.56
N THR A 515 26.40 0.56 -17.41
CA THR A 515 27.04 -0.76 -17.35
C THR A 515 27.73 -1.11 -18.67
N ILE A 516 27.12 -0.78 -19.82
CA ILE A 516 27.73 -0.98 -21.13
C ILE A 516 28.94 -0.07 -21.35
N GLN A 517 28.87 1.19 -20.94
CA GLN A 517 30.00 2.12 -21.00
C GLN A 517 31.16 1.63 -20.12
N ALA A 518 30.87 1.11 -18.93
CA ALA A 518 31.87 0.50 -18.06
C ALA A 518 32.49 -0.76 -18.69
N LEU A 519 31.69 -1.60 -19.36
CA LEU A 519 32.20 -2.75 -20.13
C LEU A 519 33.09 -2.30 -21.29
N GLN A 520 32.69 -1.25 -22.03
CA GLN A 520 33.46 -0.73 -23.16
C GLN A 520 34.80 -0.13 -22.69
N ALA A 521 34.82 0.52 -21.53
CA ALA A 521 36.03 1.08 -20.94
C ALA A 521 36.97 0.02 -20.37
N SER A 522 36.42 -1.04 -19.76
CA SER A 522 37.21 -2.09 -19.11
C SER A 522 37.70 -3.17 -20.08
N ASP A 523 36.87 -3.57 -21.05
CA ASP A 523 37.21 -4.58 -22.06
C ASP A 523 36.60 -4.23 -23.45
N PRO A 524 37.28 -3.36 -24.22
CA PRO A 524 36.81 -2.95 -25.53
C PRO A 524 36.66 -4.10 -26.53
N GLY A 525 37.53 -5.12 -26.43
CA GLY A 525 37.53 -6.27 -27.34
C GLY A 525 36.29 -7.13 -27.14
N ARG A 526 35.89 -7.36 -25.89
CA ARG A 526 34.67 -8.10 -25.57
C ARG A 526 33.42 -7.36 -25.99
N PHE A 527 33.37 -6.04 -25.81
CA PHE A 527 32.27 -5.22 -26.30
C PHE A 527 32.17 -5.27 -27.84
N GLN A 528 33.29 -5.14 -28.56
CA GLN A 528 33.30 -5.25 -30.02
C GLN A 528 32.81 -6.62 -30.51
N ASN A 529 33.26 -7.71 -29.87
CA ASN A 529 32.82 -9.06 -30.21
C ASN A 529 31.30 -9.23 -30.00
N LEU A 530 30.77 -8.73 -28.87
CA LEU A 530 29.33 -8.77 -28.60
C LEU A 530 28.55 -7.99 -29.67
N MET A 531 28.98 -6.77 -30.00
CA MET A 531 28.31 -5.98 -31.04
C MET A 531 28.35 -6.63 -32.43
N GLN A 532 29.41 -7.38 -32.74
CA GLN A 532 29.55 -8.09 -34.01
C GLN A 532 28.69 -9.37 -34.10
N THR A 533 28.41 -10.04 -32.98
CA THR A 533 27.55 -11.24 -32.99
C THR A 533 26.07 -10.93 -32.95
N LEU A 534 25.69 -9.72 -32.50
CA LEU A 534 24.31 -9.25 -32.55
C LEU A 534 23.84 -9.02 -33.98
N ASP A 535 22.60 -9.40 -34.27
CA ASP A 535 21.96 -9.08 -35.54
C ASP A 535 21.56 -7.59 -35.60
N PHE A 536 21.15 -7.16 -36.78
CA PHE A 536 20.75 -5.76 -37.00
C PHE A 536 19.57 -5.33 -36.13
N HIS A 537 18.69 -6.27 -35.76
CA HIS A 537 17.53 -5.98 -34.91
C HIS A 537 17.97 -5.60 -33.49
N TYR A 538 18.81 -6.41 -32.84
CA TYR A 538 19.30 -6.09 -31.50
C TYR A 538 20.27 -4.92 -31.47
N GLN A 539 21.03 -4.67 -32.55
CA GLN A 539 21.84 -3.44 -32.67
C GLN A 539 20.95 -2.18 -32.72
N ALA A 540 19.83 -2.23 -33.44
CA ALA A 540 18.86 -1.15 -33.47
C ALA A 540 18.18 -0.95 -32.11
N LEU A 541 17.80 -2.04 -31.42
CA LEU A 541 17.24 -1.97 -30.07
C LEU A 541 18.22 -1.35 -29.07
N ALA A 542 19.49 -1.77 -29.09
CA ALA A 542 20.53 -1.20 -28.23
C ALA A 542 20.70 0.32 -28.46
N SER A 543 20.66 0.76 -29.72
CA SER A 543 20.74 2.17 -30.08
C SER A 543 19.50 2.95 -29.60
N GLY A 544 18.29 2.38 -29.75
CA GLY A 544 17.05 2.99 -29.28
C GLY A 544 16.96 3.08 -27.76
N VAL A 545 17.40 2.05 -27.04
CA VAL A 545 17.54 2.03 -25.58
C VAL A 545 18.53 3.10 -25.11
N ALA A 546 19.68 3.24 -25.79
CA ALA A 546 20.66 4.26 -25.45
C ALA A 546 20.14 5.69 -25.66
N GLN A 547 19.40 5.93 -26.74
CA GLN A 547 18.75 7.22 -26.97
C GLN A 547 17.71 7.50 -25.86
N HIS A 548 16.87 6.53 -25.54
CA HIS A 548 15.85 6.69 -24.51
C HIS A 548 16.44 6.93 -23.12
N ALA A 549 17.56 6.29 -22.79
CA ALA A 549 18.28 6.55 -21.55
C ALA A 549 18.75 8.01 -21.44
N GLU A 550 19.16 8.63 -22.55
CA GLU A 550 19.55 10.06 -22.57
C GLU A 550 18.34 10.98 -22.38
N GLU A 551 17.20 10.66 -23.02
CA GLU A 551 15.92 11.34 -22.79
C GLU A 551 15.55 11.28 -21.30
N ARG A 552 15.56 10.08 -20.69
CA ARG A 552 15.31 9.87 -19.26
C ARG A 552 16.28 10.64 -18.36
N LYS A 553 17.57 10.73 -18.71
CA LYS A 553 18.54 11.55 -17.97
C LYS A 553 18.14 13.03 -17.96
N THR A 554 17.69 13.54 -19.10
CA THR A 554 17.24 14.93 -19.20
C THR A 554 15.94 15.19 -18.44
N GLU A 555 14.98 14.26 -18.49
CA GLU A 555 13.73 14.33 -17.73
C GLU A 555 14.00 14.35 -16.22
N ILE A 556 14.78 13.39 -15.71
CA ILE A 556 15.14 13.31 -14.29
C ILE A 556 15.90 14.56 -13.83
N ALA A 557 16.78 15.11 -14.68
CA ALA A 557 17.47 16.36 -14.36
C ALA A 557 16.51 17.55 -14.28
N LYS A 558 15.49 17.59 -15.15
CA LYS A 558 14.45 18.62 -15.16
C LYS A 558 13.53 18.51 -13.95
N GLU A 559 13.06 17.31 -13.62
CA GLU A 559 12.27 17.02 -12.42
C GLU A 559 13.02 17.41 -11.15
N LYS A 560 14.33 17.15 -11.07
CA LYS A 560 15.17 17.58 -9.94
C LYS A 560 15.29 19.10 -9.84
N LEU A 561 15.39 19.79 -10.97
CA LEU A 561 15.42 21.27 -11.01
C LEU A 561 14.08 21.87 -10.58
N GLU A 562 12.97 21.31 -11.03
CA GLU A 562 11.62 21.72 -10.66
C GLU A 562 11.38 21.50 -9.15
N LYS A 563 11.73 20.32 -8.61
CA LYS A 563 11.66 20.05 -7.15
C LYS A 563 12.55 20.98 -6.31
N THR A 564 13.72 21.38 -6.83
CA THR A 564 14.62 22.31 -6.12
C THR A 564 14.12 23.75 -6.16
N ASN A 565 13.33 24.13 -7.17
CA ASN A 565 12.72 25.45 -7.27
C ASN A 565 11.40 25.57 -6.49
N ALA A 566 10.75 24.43 -6.18
CA ALA A 566 9.52 24.34 -5.41
C ALA A 566 9.74 24.20 -3.87
N GLN A 567 10.96 23.87 -3.44
CA GLN A 567 11.42 23.93 -2.03
C GLN A 567 12.00 25.30 -1.69
#